data_AF-A0A014NV15-F1
#
_entry.id   AF-A0A014NV15-F1
#
_cell.length_a   1.000
_cell.length_b   1.000
_cell.length_c   1.000
_cell.angle_alpha   90.00
_cell.angle_beta   90.00
_cell.angle_gamma   90.00
#
_symmetry.space_group_name_H-M   'P 1'
#
loop_
_entity.id
_entity.type
_entity.pdbx_description
1 polymer ?
#
loop_
_entity_poly.entity_id
_entity_poly.type
_entity_poly.pdbx_seq_one_letter_code
_entity_poly.pdbx_strand_id
1 'polypeptide(L)'
;MHRDVKPSNILVLPDDDLKLVDFGIAHAVDETRLTRHGVAGSTGYMAPELFAGRAPSPAVDLWSLGATLFHALKGVGPFDRTSTAATLHAILYDDLPPLDDHPLLAPAITGLLVRDDTQRTTSRQAEALLHTAAGAPPLSRSDRDRVSRLTPRRTETGGEGAGATWEVHSTRVRRTDSPGARREAGPVSGSSAASWESHPTTVRSSPPRTPPRRTPRQARYVRWTPLALAVLAVGHLTVMAGNSVVVFSLGTIGRDLGVSPSAMTWVSDAYALTFVGLLLLAGRAADVFGRRLILRAGIALFTLASLAGGLAPSEGLLLIARLLQGAGAAAVVPSVLALITTTFPEDRARTFALWVFAAVSVTGSMIGLLLGGLMHDHGTRWQLLLLANVPLGLVVLVGTMCLVETERREERLDAWPAVTGAGGMLALTHGIIRGGQEGWTEGFVLASFAVAVALLVAFLVIQARAAHPMMPLRLYSDPRRSGNYLAMALFSAIFAVPSFYYQRDSKTGDFPSFIACAFVITLVLGVAAGAKLANRVTPGKLVWTALLVGVSGLIIRQPGILALPLGLGVLVAPSILAATRGVDDEDAGSAGAVLTTAQQVASLLTMALL
;
A
#
# COMPACT_ATOMS: atom_id res chain seq x y z
N MET A 1 8.24 -15.29 -24.95
CA MET A 1 8.70 -15.57 -23.58
C MET A 1 7.69 -14.93 -22.64
N HIS A 2 7.03 -15.72 -21.79
CA HIS A 2 5.92 -15.32 -20.92
C HIS A 2 6.35 -15.04 -19.48
N ARG A 3 7.37 -15.76 -18.99
CA ARG A 3 8.06 -15.62 -17.69
C ARG A 3 7.22 -15.92 -16.44
N ASP A 4 5.97 -16.32 -16.59
CA ASP A 4 5.10 -16.72 -15.47
C ASP A 4 4.03 -17.70 -15.96
N VAL A 5 4.48 -18.87 -16.44
CA VAL A 5 3.57 -19.95 -16.87
C VAL A 5 3.22 -20.78 -15.65
N LYS A 6 1.96 -20.71 -15.19
CA LYS A 6 1.45 -21.45 -14.03
C LYS A 6 -0.07 -21.64 -14.14
N PRO A 7 -0.68 -22.57 -13.38
CA PRO A 7 -2.12 -22.85 -13.48
C PRO A 7 -3.03 -21.63 -13.33
N SER A 8 -2.72 -20.70 -12.42
CA SER A 8 -3.53 -19.48 -12.19
C SER A 8 -3.56 -18.52 -13.39
N ASN A 9 -2.61 -18.67 -14.32
CA ASN A 9 -2.45 -17.80 -15.48
C ASN A 9 -2.92 -18.49 -16.77
N ILE A 10 -3.56 -19.66 -16.66
CA ILE A 10 -4.16 -20.38 -17.80
C ILE A 10 -5.67 -20.31 -17.66
N LEU A 11 -6.33 -19.70 -18.64
CA LEU A 11 -7.78 -19.70 -18.76
C LEU A 11 -8.21 -20.81 -19.71
N VAL A 12 -9.12 -21.66 -19.23
CA VAL A 12 -9.85 -22.63 -20.05
C VAL A 12 -11.16 -21.98 -20.47
N LEU A 13 -11.36 -21.82 -21.78
CA LEU A 13 -12.56 -21.25 -22.39
C LEU A 13 -13.56 -22.37 -22.75
N PRO A 14 -14.82 -22.02 -23.08
CA PRO A 14 -15.73 -22.95 -23.75
C PRO A 14 -15.06 -23.54 -25.02
N ASP A 15 -15.39 -24.79 -25.36
CA ASP A 15 -14.82 -25.57 -26.47
C ASP A 15 -13.36 -26.05 -26.28
N ASP A 16 -12.90 -26.21 -25.03
CA ASP A 16 -11.54 -26.67 -24.67
C ASP A 16 -10.39 -25.77 -25.16
N ASP A 17 -10.70 -24.52 -25.50
CA ASP A 17 -9.72 -23.51 -25.90
C ASP A 17 -8.91 -23.00 -24.68
N LEU A 18 -7.60 -22.90 -24.83
CA LEU A 18 -6.69 -22.44 -23.77
C LEU A 18 -6.12 -21.05 -24.09
N LYS A 19 -6.21 -20.11 -23.16
CA LYS A 19 -5.52 -18.81 -23.22
C LYS A 19 -4.59 -18.62 -22.05
N LEU A 20 -3.33 -18.31 -22.35
CA LEU A 20 -2.37 -17.88 -21.37
C LEU A 20 -2.54 -16.38 -21.14
N VAL A 21 -2.74 -15.98 -19.89
CA VAL A 21 -2.97 -14.60 -19.44
C VAL A 21 -1.87 -14.16 -18.48
N ASP A 22 -1.79 -12.86 -18.19
CA ASP A 22 -0.82 -12.28 -17.24
C ASP A 22 0.66 -12.59 -17.57
N PHE A 23 1.19 -11.91 -18.59
CA PHE A 23 2.61 -11.93 -18.93
C PHE A 23 3.45 -11.44 -17.74
N GLY A 24 4.07 -12.36 -17.02
CA GLY A 24 4.69 -12.06 -15.74
C GLY A 24 6.06 -11.39 -15.83
N ILE A 25 6.32 -10.52 -14.86
CA ILE A 25 7.63 -9.95 -14.56
C ILE A 25 8.28 -10.86 -13.52
N ALA A 26 8.83 -12.01 -13.93
CA ALA A 26 9.62 -12.83 -13.01
C ALA A 26 10.92 -12.09 -12.67
N HIS A 27 10.98 -11.56 -11.44
CA HIS A 27 12.18 -11.04 -10.83
C HIS A 27 13.13 -12.19 -10.51
N ALA A 28 14.31 -12.19 -11.14
CA ALA A 28 15.48 -12.87 -10.58
C ALA A 28 15.82 -12.17 -9.25
N VAL A 29 15.93 -12.98 -8.20
CA VAL A 29 16.20 -12.56 -6.83
C VAL A 29 17.66 -12.16 -6.73
N ASP A 30 17.91 -10.85 -6.73
CA ASP A 30 19.13 -10.31 -6.14
C ASP A 30 18.73 -9.09 -5.32
N GLU A 31 18.47 -9.35 -4.03
CA GLU A 31 18.76 -8.48 -2.89
C GLU A 31 18.33 -9.22 -1.61
N THR A 32 19.32 -9.43 -0.76
CA THR A 32 19.31 -10.13 0.53
C THR A 32 18.17 -9.68 1.44
N ARG A 33 17.12 -10.50 1.56
CA ARG A 33 16.34 -10.74 2.80
C ARG A 33 15.52 -12.03 2.66
N LEU A 34 16.20 -13.16 2.79
CA LEU A 34 15.61 -14.38 3.33
C LEU A 34 15.18 -14.08 4.78
N THR A 35 13.97 -13.58 4.99
CA THR A 35 13.17 -13.84 6.19
C THR A 35 11.73 -13.35 6.04
N ARG A 36 10.81 -14.30 6.30
CA ARG A 36 9.43 -14.10 6.76
C ARG A 36 8.46 -13.34 5.86
N HIS A 37 8.18 -13.83 4.66
CA HIS A 37 6.82 -13.76 4.11
C HIS A 37 6.57 -15.02 3.28
N GLY A 38 5.52 -15.77 3.64
CA GLY A 38 5.07 -16.91 2.84
C GLY A 38 4.60 -16.40 1.50
N VAL A 39 5.34 -16.74 0.45
CA VAL A 39 4.85 -16.63 -0.93
C VAL A 39 3.99 -17.87 -1.14
N ALA A 40 2.67 -17.70 -1.10
CA ALA A 40 1.78 -18.71 -1.63
C ALA A 40 1.97 -18.77 -3.16
N GLY A 41 2.46 -19.91 -3.65
CA GLY A 41 2.05 -20.47 -4.93
C GLY A 41 2.94 -20.27 -6.17
N SER A 42 3.82 -19.25 -6.24
CA SER A 42 4.56 -19.01 -7.51
C SER A 42 5.99 -19.56 -7.57
N THR A 43 6.63 -19.83 -6.43
CA THR A 43 8.01 -20.37 -6.40
C THR A 43 8.12 -21.79 -6.93
N GLY A 44 7.07 -22.62 -6.83
CA GLY A 44 7.06 -24.01 -7.29
C GLY A 44 7.19 -24.19 -8.82
N TYR A 45 6.97 -23.11 -9.58
CA TYR A 45 7.02 -23.10 -11.05
C TYR A 45 8.27 -22.39 -11.59
N MET A 46 9.12 -21.83 -10.72
CA MET A 46 10.29 -21.04 -11.14
C MET A 46 11.45 -21.95 -11.55
N ALA A 47 12.10 -21.62 -12.67
CA ALA A 47 13.23 -22.37 -13.19
C ALA A 47 14.49 -22.22 -12.32
N PRO A 48 15.30 -23.29 -12.13
CA PRO A 48 16.43 -23.29 -11.22
C PRO A 48 17.50 -22.24 -11.54
N GLU A 49 17.72 -21.94 -12.82
CA GLU A 49 18.71 -20.97 -13.27
C GLU A 49 18.41 -19.53 -12.85
N LEU A 50 17.14 -19.20 -12.54
CA LEU A 50 16.76 -17.88 -12.03
C LEU A 50 17.23 -17.65 -10.59
N PHE A 51 17.38 -18.70 -9.80
CA PHE A 51 17.95 -18.61 -8.44
C PHE A 51 19.45 -18.36 -8.43
N ALA A 52 20.12 -18.65 -9.55
CA ALA A 52 21.54 -18.37 -9.74
C ALA A 52 21.80 -16.97 -10.36
N GLY A 53 20.77 -16.12 -10.45
CA GLY A 53 20.89 -14.76 -10.99
C GLY A 53 21.11 -14.67 -12.51
N ARG A 54 20.92 -15.77 -13.26
CA ARG A 54 21.08 -15.77 -14.71
C ARG A 54 19.92 -15.03 -15.39
N ALA A 55 20.21 -14.43 -16.55
CA ALA A 55 19.20 -13.71 -17.33
C ALA A 55 18.08 -14.66 -17.83
N PRO A 56 16.80 -14.26 -17.78
CA PRO A 56 15.70 -15.11 -18.23
C PRO A 56 15.81 -15.45 -19.72
N SER A 57 15.75 -16.74 -20.04
CA SER A 57 15.77 -17.27 -21.41
C SER A 57 14.44 -17.99 -21.73
N PRO A 58 14.16 -18.35 -23.01
CA PRO A 58 12.97 -19.13 -23.34
C PRO A 58 12.89 -20.48 -22.60
N ALA A 59 14.02 -21.03 -22.14
CA ALA A 59 14.07 -22.26 -21.37
C ALA A 59 13.30 -22.15 -20.04
N VAL A 60 13.24 -20.94 -19.44
CA VAL A 60 12.51 -20.68 -18.19
C VAL A 60 11.01 -20.97 -18.34
N ASP A 61 10.42 -20.59 -19.47
CA ASP A 61 9.00 -20.85 -19.75
C ASP A 61 8.74 -22.34 -19.96
N LEU A 62 9.70 -23.06 -20.54
CA LEU A 62 9.61 -24.50 -20.76
C LEU A 62 9.65 -25.27 -19.44
N TRP A 63 10.48 -24.86 -18.49
CA TRP A 63 10.45 -25.39 -17.13
C TRP A 63 9.09 -25.15 -16.45
N SER A 64 8.62 -23.91 -16.53
CA SER A 64 7.36 -23.47 -15.92
C SER A 64 6.17 -24.23 -16.52
N LEU A 65 6.18 -24.48 -17.83
CA LEU A 65 5.24 -25.35 -18.53
C LEU A 65 5.31 -26.80 -18.02
N GLY A 66 6.50 -27.37 -17.84
CA GLY A 66 6.68 -28.71 -17.29
C GLY A 66 6.08 -28.85 -15.89
N ALA A 67 6.32 -27.89 -15.01
CA ALA A 67 5.76 -27.87 -13.66
C ALA A 67 4.23 -27.70 -13.68
N THR A 68 3.70 -26.91 -14.63
CA THR A 68 2.26 -26.72 -14.83
C THR A 68 1.57 -27.98 -15.34
N LEU A 69 2.18 -28.69 -16.30
CA LEU A 69 1.69 -29.98 -16.79
C LEU A 69 1.69 -31.05 -15.70
N PHE A 70 2.75 -31.10 -14.88
CA PHE A 70 2.79 -31.99 -13.72
C PHE A 70 1.65 -31.69 -12.74
N HIS A 71 1.43 -30.40 -12.44
CA HIS A 71 0.33 -29.97 -11.57
C HIS A 71 -1.03 -30.36 -12.12
N ALA A 72 -1.26 -30.20 -13.43
CA ALA A 72 -2.50 -30.61 -14.08
C ALA A 72 -2.78 -32.12 -13.92
N LEU A 73 -1.73 -32.95 -13.89
CA LEU A 73 -1.86 -34.41 -13.72
C LEU A 73 -2.02 -34.84 -12.26
N LYS A 74 -1.30 -34.22 -11.33
CA LYS A 74 -1.20 -34.68 -9.93
C LYS A 74 -1.95 -33.81 -8.93
N GLY A 75 -2.50 -32.67 -9.36
CA GLY A 75 -3.20 -31.69 -8.52
C GLY A 75 -2.30 -30.87 -7.58
N VAL A 76 -0.99 -31.12 -7.60
CA VAL A 76 0.03 -30.43 -6.79
C VAL A 76 1.30 -30.23 -7.62
N GLY A 77 2.06 -29.17 -7.34
CA GLY A 77 3.32 -28.93 -8.02
C GLY A 77 4.38 -29.99 -7.67
N PRO A 78 5.31 -30.30 -8.60
CA PRO A 78 6.29 -31.38 -8.41
C PRO A 78 7.23 -31.15 -7.21
N PHE A 79 7.52 -29.88 -6.90
CA PHE A 79 8.47 -29.48 -5.86
C PHE A 79 7.83 -28.68 -4.74
N ASP A 80 6.49 -28.61 -4.67
CA ASP A 80 5.81 -27.85 -3.64
C ASP A 80 6.09 -28.46 -2.25
N ARG A 81 6.47 -27.60 -1.29
CA ARG A 81 6.74 -27.96 0.11
C ARG A 81 6.10 -26.94 1.06
N THR A 82 6.05 -27.26 2.35
CA THR A 82 5.41 -26.43 3.41
C THR A 82 6.09 -25.08 3.66
N SER A 83 7.32 -24.87 3.17
CA SER A 83 8.01 -23.59 3.25
C SER A 83 8.69 -23.23 1.93
N THR A 84 8.86 -21.94 1.68
CA THR A 84 9.56 -21.42 0.49
C THR A 84 10.99 -21.96 0.41
N ALA A 85 11.73 -22.00 1.52
CA ALA A 85 13.10 -22.54 1.55
C ALA A 85 13.14 -24.04 1.22
N ALA A 86 12.18 -24.83 1.72
CA ALA A 86 12.08 -26.25 1.39
C ALA A 86 11.68 -26.47 -0.08
N THR A 87 10.84 -25.60 -0.64
CA THR A 87 10.45 -25.64 -2.06
C THR A 87 11.64 -25.33 -2.97
N LEU A 88 12.45 -24.32 -2.60
CA LEU A 88 13.69 -23.99 -3.31
C LEU A 88 14.70 -25.15 -3.27
N HIS A 89 14.89 -25.76 -2.10
CA HIS A 89 15.73 -26.94 -1.96
C HIS A 89 15.23 -28.07 -2.87
N ALA A 90 13.92 -28.33 -2.88
CA ALA A 90 13.34 -29.38 -3.72
C ALA A 90 13.56 -29.12 -5.22
N ILE A 91 13.37 -27.88 -5.68
CA ILE A 91 13.63 -27.51 -7.07
C ILE A 91 15.11 -27.74 -7.44
N LEU A 92 16.04 -27.39 -6.56
CA LEU A 92 17.47 -27.46 -6.84
C LEU A 92 18.05 -28.88 -6.68
N TYR A 93 17.49 -29.73 -5.81
CA TYR A 93 18.15 -30.97 -5.38
C TYR A 93 17.27 -32.22 -5.37
N ASP A 94 15.95 -32.14 -5.18
CA ASP A 94 15.10 -33.33 -5.04
C ASP A 94 14.78 -33.99 -6.40
N ASP A 95 14.67 -35.30 -6.47
CA ASP A 95 14.25 -35.95 -7.71
C ASP A 95 12.78 -35.66 -8.05
N LEU A 96 12.47 -35.65 -9.36
CA LEU A 96 11.09 -35.51 -9.82
C LEU A 96 10.26 -36.72 -9.36
N PRO A 97 9.08 -36.52 -8.75
CA PRO A 97 8.22 -37.64 -8.40
C PRO A 97 7.84 -38.49 -9.64
N PRO A 98 7.70 -39.82 -9.49
CA PRO A 98 7.44 -40.70 -10.62
C PRO A 98 6.10 -40.39 -11.31
N LEU A 99 6.11 -40.51 -12.64
CA LEU A 99 4.96 -40.27 -13.52
C LEU A 99 4.43 -41.58 -14.12
N ASP A 100 4.53 -42.68 -13.38
CA ASP A 100 4.23 -44.03 -13.87
C ASP A 100 2.77 -44.20 -14.36
N ASP A 101 1.85 -43.43 -13.78
CA ASP A 101 0.43 -43.42 -14.16
C ASP A 101 0.17 -42.72 -15.51
N HIS A 102 1.14 -41.98 -16.06
CA HIS A 102 1.01 -41.20 -17.29
C HIS A 102 2.20 -41.42 -18.24
N PRO A 103 2.41 -42.65 -18.74
CA PRO A 103 3.61 -43.02 -19.51
C PRO A 103 3.75 -42.28 -20.85
N LEU A 104 2.64 -41.76 -21.40
CA LEU A 104 2.64 -40.96 -22.63
C LEU A 104 3.16 -39.54 -22.43
N LEU A 105 2.90 -38.94 -21.26
CA LEU A 105 3.29 -37.56 -20.94
C LEU A 105 4.60 -37.48 -20.14
N ALA A 106 4.99 -38.58 -19.49
CA ALA A 106 6.21 -38.65 -18.69
C ALA A 106 7.48 -38.19 -19.43
N PRO A 107 7.74 -38.57 -20.71
CA PRO A 107 8.94 -38.10 -21.42
C PRO A 107 8.96 -36.59 -21.64
N ALA A 108 7.79 -36.00 -21.95
CA ALA A 108 7.66 -34.56 -22.17
C ALA A 108 7.89 -33.78 -20.86
N ILE A 109 7.24 -34.19 -19.78
CA ILE A 109 7.34 -33.51 -18.48
C ILE A 109 8.74 -33.64 -17.88
N THR A 110 9.32 -34.85 -17.89
CA THR A 110 10.68 -35.07 -17.39
C THR A 110 11.71 -34.31 -18.21
N GLY A 111 11.53 -34.24 -19.54
CA GLY A 111 12.40 -33.47 -20.43
C GLY A 111 12.31 -31.95 -20.25
N LEU A 112 11.14 -31.42 -19.88
CA LEU A 112 10.92 -30.01 -19.56
C LEU A 112 11.46 -29.64 -18.17
N LEU A 113 11.48 -30.58 -17.23
CA LEU A 113 11.95 -30.42 -15.85
C LEU A 113 13.43 -30.81 -15.64
N VAL A 114 14.24 -30.78 -16.71
CA VAL A 114 15.70 -30.88 -16.62
C VAL A 114 16.27 -29.55 -16.10
N ARG A 115 17.10 -29.62 -15.06
CA ARG A 115 17.66 -28.44 -14.37
C ARG A 115 18.65 -27.67 -15.20
N ASP A 116 19.50 -28.37 -15.96
CA ASP A 116 20.43 -27.76 -16.90
C ASP A 116 19.66 -27.22 -18.10
N ASP A 117 19.66 -25.90 -18.28
CA ASP A 117 18.95 -25.20 -19.34
C ASP A 117 19.49 -25.52 -20.75
N THR A 118 20.73 -26.02 -20.86
CA THR A 118 21.32 -26.48 -22.12
C THR A 118 20.89 -27.88 -22.53
N GLN A 119 20.50 -28.70 -21.55
CA GLN A 119 20.02 -30.08 -21.74
C GLN A 119 18.49 -30.18 -21.69
N ARG A 120 17.80 -29.08 -21.35
CA ARG A 120 16.34 -29.01 -21.29
C ARG A 120 15.72 -29.18 -22.67
N THR A 121 14.63 -29.92 -22.72
CA THR A 121 13.90 -30.19 -23.96
C THR A 121 13.49 -28.87 -24.62
N THR A 122 13.79 -28.73 -25.92
CA THR A 122 13.45 -27.53 -26.68
C THR A 122 11.95 -27.46 -26.98
N SER A 123 11.44 -26.26 -27.32
CA SER A 123 10.01 -26.08 -27.65
C SER A 123 9.53 -27.04 -28.75
N ARG A 124 10.31 -27.22 -29.83
CA ARG A 124 9.97 -28.14 -30.93
C ARG A 124 9.94 -29.61 -30.49
N GLN A 125 10.85 -30.03 -29.62
CA GLN A 125 10.86 -31.40 -29.10
C GLN A 125 9.70 -31.64 -28.13
N ALA A 126 9.41 -30.66 -27.26
CA ALA A 126 8.28 -30.73 -26.34
C ALA A 126 6.94 -30.80 -27.09
N GLU A 127 6.77 -29.97 -28.12
CA GLU A 127 5.62 -29.98 -29.02
C GLU A 127 5.44 -31.35 -29.71
N ALA A 128 6.51 -31.93 -30.26
CA ALA A 128 6.46 -33.26 -30.88
C ALA A 128 6.08 -34.37 -29.89
N LEU A 129 6.62 -34.34 -28.66
CA LEU A 129 6.29 -35.31 -27.61
C LEU A 129 4.84 -35.17 -27.14
N LEU A 130 4.35 -33.94 -26.97
CA LEU A 130 2.96 -33.68 -26.56
C LEU A 130 1.95 -34.03 -27.64
N HIS A 131 2.24 -33.74 -28.92
CA HIS A 131 1.38 -34.19 -30.03
C HIS A 131 1.33 -35.71 -30.16
N THR A 132 2.46 -36.39 -29.93
CA THR A 132 2.50 -37.85 -29.92
C THR A 132 1.64 -38.41 -28.77
N ALA A 133 1.68 -37.80 -27.59
CA ALA A 133 0.85 -38.19 -26.46
C ALA A 133 -0.65 -37.92 -26.70
N ALA A 134 -1.00 -36.83 -27.39
CA ALA A 134 -2.37 -36.44 -27.69
C ALA A 134 -3.01 -37.27 -28.83
N GLY A 135 -2.22 -37.85 -29.72
CA GLY A 135 -2.69 -38.61 -30.89
C GLY A 135 -2.57 -40.15 -30.79
N ALA A 136 -2.11 -40.71 -29.68
CA ALA A 136 -1.80 -42.15 -29.57
C ALA A 136 -2.96 -43.00 -29.00
N PRO A 137 -3.33 -44.15 -29.63
CA PRO A 137 -4.06 -45.21 -28.94
C PRO A 137 -3.17 -45.85 -27.84
N PRO A 138 -3.74 -46.52 -26.82
CA PRO A 138 -2.99 -47.01 -25.66
C PRO A 138 -1.84 -47.95 -26.05
N LEU A 139 -0.63 -47.66 -25.55
CA LEU A 139 0.62 -48.28 -26.01
C LEU A 139 0.80 -49.75 -25.62
N SER A 140 1.31 -50.54 -26.57
CA SER A 140 1.76 -51.92 -26.37
C SER A 140 3.08 -51.98 -25.58
N ARG A 141 3.43 -53.15 -25.04
CA ARG A 141 4.68 -53.34 -24.25
C ARG A 141 5.95 -53.04 -25.05
N SER A 142 5.97 -53.25 -26.37
CA SER A 142 7.17 -53.00 -27.20
C SER A 142 7.46 -51.51 -27.44
N ASP A 143 6.44 -50.65 -27.38
CA ASP A 143 6.60 -49.21 -27.61
C ASP A 143 7.19 -48.50 -26.38
N ARG A 144 6.98 -49.05 -25.17
CA ARG A 144 7.62 -48.57 -23.94
C ARG A 144 9.15 -48.70 -23.99
N ASP A 145 9.65 -49.78 -24.59
CA ASP A 145 11.09 -50.03 -24.77
C ASP A 145 11.73 -49.17 -25.87
N ARG A 146 10.92 -48.45 -26.66
CA ARG A 146 11.39 -47.53 -27.69
C ARG A 146 11.51 -46.10 -27.15
N VAL A 147 10.55 -45.68 -26.33
CA VAL A 147 10.56 -44.37 -25.66
C VAL A 147 11.69 -44.27 -24.63
N SER A 148 12.03 -45.36 -23.94
CA SER A 148 13.19 -45.42 -23.03
C SER A 148 14.54 -45.21 -23.71
N ARG A 149 14.61 -45.34 -25.05
CA ARG A 149 15.82 -45.05 -25.85
C ARG A 149 15.91 -43.58 -26.31
N LEU A 150 14.84 -42.81 -26.16
CA LEU A 150 14.78 -41.38 -26.52
C LEU A 150 15.03 -40.46 -25.32
N THR A 151 15.07 -41.00 -24.10
CA THR A 151 15.52 -40.30 -22.90
C THR A 151 17.04 -40.06 -22.94
N PRO A 152 17.54 -38.87 -22.59
CA PRO A 152 18.98 -38.58 -22.60
C PRO A 152 19.71 -39.51 -21.63
N ARG A 153 20.72 -40.23 -22.11
CA ARG A 153 21.60 -41.03 -21.26
C ARG A 153 22.58 -40.10 -20.58
N ARG A 154 22.67 -40.15 -19.25
CA ARG A 154 23.68 -39.42 -18.45
C ARG A 154 25.07 -39.84 -18.92
N THR A 155 25.75 -39.00 -19.68
CA THR A 155 27.14 -39.21 -20.07
C THR A 155 28.03 -38.85 -18.88
N GLU A 156 28.49 -39.88 -18.16
CA GLU A 156 29.70 -39.77 -17.36
C GLU A 156 30.90 -39.78 -18.32
N THR A 157 31.56 -38.63 -18.51
CA THR A 157 33.00 -38.52 -18.80
C THR A 157 33.42 -37.06 -18.77
N GLY A 158 34.52 -36.77 -18.07
CA GLY A 158 35.07 -35.43 -17.88
C GLY A 158 35.90 -34.91 -19.06
N GLY A 159 36.51 -33.75 -18.82
CA GLY A 159 37.60 -33.20 -19.63
C GLY A 159 37.23 -32.03 -20.54
N GLU A 160 37.67 -30.85 -20.10
CA GLU A 160 38.21 -29.71 -20.87
C GLU A 160 37.37 -29.02 -21.97
N GLY A 161 37.49 -27.69 -21.98
CA GLY A 161 36.63 -26.78 -22.73
C GLY A 161 37.05 -26.52 -24.17
N ALA A 162 36.12 -25.96 -24.92
CA ALA A 162 36.38 -25.14 -26.10
C ALA A 162 35.12 -24.32 -26.41
N GLY A 163 35.27 -23.01 -26.58
CA GLY A 163 34.18 -22.10 -26.93
C GLY A 163 33.62 -22.39 -28.32
N ALA A 164 32.30 -22.28 -28.46
CA ALA A 164 31.62 -22.32 -29.75
C ALA A 164 31.00 -20.94 -30.02
N THR A 165 31.52 -20.30 -31.06
CA THR A 165 31.05 -19.06 -31.69
C THR A 165 29.71 -19.30 -32.40
N TRP A 166 28.76 -18.37 -32.25
CA TRP A 166 27.47 -18.43 -32.93
C TRP A 166 27.52 -17.76 -34.30
N GLU A 167 27.37 -18.54 -35.38
CA GLU A 167 27.06 -18.01 -36.72
C GLU A 167 25.54 -17.85 -36.89
N VAL A 168 25.11 -16.62 -37.17
CA VAL A 168 23.72 -16.26 -37.47
C VAL A 168 23.44 -16.56 -38.94
N HIS A 169 22.77 -17.67 -39.22
CA HIS A 169 22.17 -17.91 -40.54
C HIS A 169 20.81 -17.19 -40.63
N SER A 170 20.76 -16.12 -41.44
CA SER A 170 19.51 -15.47 -41.82
C SER A 170 18.94 -16.14 -43.08
N THR A 171 17.82 -16.85 -42.96
CA THR A 171 17.14 -17.43 -44.12
C THR A 171 16.13 -16.42 -44.67
N ARG A 172 16.44 -15.85 -45.84
CA ARG A 172 15.56 -14.96 -46.60
C ARG A 172 14.62 -15.82 -47.47
N VAL A 173 13.32 -15.83 -47.17
CA VAL A 173 12.32 -16.51 -48.00
C VAL A 173 12.03 -15.65 -49.24
N ARG A 174 12.29 -16.22 -50.42
CA ARG A 174 12.04 -15.63 -51.74
C ARG A 174 10.61 -15.97 -52.17
N ARG A 175 9.80 -14.94 -52.45
CA ARG A 175 8.48 -15.08 -53.07
C ARG A 175 8.67 -15.20 -54.58
N THR A 176 8.13 -16.25 -55.19
CA THR A 176 8.01 -16.36 -56.66
C THR A 176 6.62 -16.82 -57.03
N ASP A 177 6.07 -16.10 -58.00
CA ASP A 177 4.69 -16.09 -58.47
C ASP A 177 4.24 -17.39 -59.15
N SER A 178 2.92 -17.56 -59.28
CA SER A 178 2.32 -18.48 -60.25
C SER A 178 1.14 -17.79 -60.95
N PRO A 179 1.02 -17.89 -62.29
CA PRO A 179 0.06 -17.13 -63.08
C PRO A 179 -1.20 -17.95 -63.46
N GLY A 180 -2.31 -17.25 -63.70
CA GLY A 180 -3.32 -17.65 -64.69
C GLY A 180 -4.73 -17.97 -64.14
N ALA A 181 -5.68 -17.06 -64.37
CA ALA A 181 -7.10 -17.38 -64.42
C ALA A 181 -7.75 -16.69 -65.64
N ARG A 182 -8.45 -17.47 -66.47
CA ARG A 182 -9.40 -17.01 -67.50
C ARG A 182 -10.70 -17.79 -67.34
N ARG A 183 -11.82 -17.04 -67.38
CA ARG A 183 -13.19 -17.36 -67.89
C ARG A 183 -13.98 -18.44 -67.12
N GLU A 184 -15.32 -18.46 -67.03
CA GLU A 184 -16.45 -17.70 -67.59
C GLU A 184 -17.73 -18.01 -66.74
N ALA A 185 -18.86 -17.40 -67.09
CA ALA A 185 -20.10 -17.16 -66.31
C ALA A 185 -21.14 -18.31 -66.19
N GLY A 186 -22.10 -18.15 -65.26
CA GLY A 186 -23.44 -18.80 -65.31
C GLY A 186 -24.24 -18.74 -63.98
N PRO A 187 -25.50 -18.26 -63.94
CA PRO A 187 -26.23 -17.98 -62.68
C PRO A 187 -27.26 -19.06 -62.31
N VAL A 188 -27.42 -19.39 -61.02
CA VAL A 188 -28.64 -20.05 -60.49
C VAL A 188 -28.94 -19.55 -59.07
N SER A 189 -30.21 -19.17 -58.89
CA SER A 189 -30.86 -18.67 -57.69
C SER A 189 -31.19 -19.75 -56.65
N GLY A 190 -31.11 -19.38 -55.36
CA GLY A 190 -32.07 -19.81 -54.34
C GLY A 190 -31.63 -20.92 -53.39
N SER A 191 -31.07 -20.55 -52.23
CA SER A 191 -31.22 -21.26 -50.95
C SER A 191 -30.49 -20.50 -49.85
N SER A 192 -31.26 -19.95 -48.91
CA SER A 192 -30.78 -19.33 -47.67
C SER A 192 -30.17 -20.38 -46.74
N ALA A 193 -28.84 -20.48 -46.76
CA ALA A 193 -28.04 -21.10 -45.70
C ALA A 193 -26.85 -20.18 -45.44
N ALA A 194 -26.72 -19.69 -44.22
CA ALA A 194 -25.62 -18.83 -43.80
C ALA A 194 -24.29 -19.59 -43.91
N SER A 195 -23.61 -19.43 -45.03
CA SER A 195 -22.25 -19.90 -45.26
C SER A 195 -21.28 -18.86 -44.73
N TRP A 196 -20.49 -19.23 -43.74
CA TRP A 196 -19.34 -18.45 -43.27
C TRP A 196 -18.28 -18.42 -44.37
N GLU A 197 -18.35 -17.40 -45.25
CA GLU A 197 -17.28 -17.13 -46.21
C GLU A 197 -16.02 -16.72 -45.46
N SER A 198 -15.00 -17.56 -45.55
CA SER A 198 -13.63 -17.25 -45.13
C SER A 198 -13.11 -16.08 -45.95
N HIS A 199 -13.26 -14.87 -45.41
CA HIS A 199 -12.51 -13.73 -45.92
C HIS A 199 -11.02 -14.05 -45.73
N PRO A 200 -10.20 -14.04 -46.80
CA PRO A 200 -8.76 -14.06 -46.64
C PRO A 200 -8.40 -12.73 -45.98
N THR A 201 -8.31 -12.73 -44.66
CA THR A 201 -7.76 -11.64 -43.87
C THR A 201 -6.31 -11.52 -44.30
N THR A 202 -6.03 -10.67 -45.29
CA THR A 202 -4.68 -10.18 -45.50
C THR A 202 -4.30 -9.42 -44.24
N VAL A 203 -3.66 -10.13 -43.31
CA VAL A 203 -2.95 -9.53 -42.19
C VAL A 203 -1.88 -8.67 -42.84
N ARG A 204 -2.18 -7.37 -43.03
CA ARG A 204 -1.13 -6.37 -43.20
C ARG A 204 -0.29 -6.49 -41.95
N SER A 205 0.88 -7.11 -42.08
CA SER A 205 1.93 -7.03 -41.08
C SER A 205 2.19 -5.54 -40.88
N SER A 206 1.65 -5.01 -39.79
CA SER A 206 2.06 -3.70 -39.31
C SER A 206 3.58 -3.76 -39.15
N PRO A 207 4.35 -2.77 -39.64
CA PRO A 207 5.78 -2.75 -39.40
C PRO A 207 6.02 -2.94 -37.89
N PRO A 208 7.09 -3.65 -37.48
CA PRO A 208 7.35 -3.89 -36.07
C PRO A 208 7.25 -2.57 -35.33
N ARG A 209 6.26 -2.44 -34.43
CA ARG A 209 6.10 -1.25 -33.59
C ARG A 209 7.42 -1.11 -32.86
N THR A 210 8.21 -0.13 -33.29
CA THR A 210 9.42 0.25 -32.60
C THR A 210 8.99 0.52 -31.16
N PRO A 211 9.64 -0.07 -30.14
CA PRO A 211 9.26 0.20 -28.76
C PRO A 211 9.19 1.72 -28.59
N PRO A 212 8.12 2.27 -27.97
CA PRO A 212 7.94 3.71 -27.91
C PRO A 212 9.23 4.30 -27.36
N ARG A 213 9.90 5.13 -28.17
CA ARG A 213 11.07 5.88 -27.73
C ARG A 213 10.61 6.65 -26.50
N ARG A 214 11.09 6.25 -25.32
CA ARG A 214 10.90 7.01 -24.09
C ARG A 214 11.31 8.44 -24.40
N THR A 215 10.37 9.36 -24.33
CA THR A 215 10.67 10.77 -24.60
C THR A 215 11.79 11.21 -23.64
N PRO A 216 12.63 12.19 -23.99
CA PRO A 216 13.67 12.72 -23.10
C PRO A 216 13.13 13.15 -21.73
N ARG A 217 11.83 13.51 -21.70
CA ARG A 217 11.04 13.65 -20.47
C ARG A 217 11.07 12.33 -19.69
N GLN A 218 10.47 11.24 -20.17
CA GLN A 218 10.35 9.93 -19.51
C GLN A 218 11.69 9.36 -18.95
N ALA A 219 12.81 9.61 -19.63
CA ALA A 219 14.15 9.16 -19.18
C ALA A 219 14.74 9.98 -18.01
N ARG A 220 14.35 11.27 -17.83
CA ARG A 220 14.74 12.07 -16.66
C ARG A 220 14.04 11.60 -15.38
N TYR A 221 12.87 10.97 -15.46
CA TYR A 221 12.03 10.61 -14.31
C TYR A 221 12.59 9.46 -13.45
N VAL A 222 13.37 8.55 -14.03
CA VAL A 222 13.96 7.42 -13.27
C VAL A 222 15.12 7.87 -12.35
N ARG A 223 15.74 9.01 -12.66
CA ARG A 223 16.95 9.47 -11.93
C ARG A 223 16.67 10.13 -10.58
N TRP A 224 15.43 10.56 -10.33
CA TRP A 224 15.06 11.32 -9.11
C TRP A 224 14.08 10.56 -8.21
N THR A 225 13.69 9.34 -8.58
CA THR A 225 12.78 8.47 -7.81
C THR A 225 13.16 8.33 -6.31
N PRO A 226 14.43 8.10 -5.92
CA PRO A 226 14.79 8.06 -4.50
C PRO A 226 14.75 9.44 -3.83
N LEU A 227 15.12 10.52 -4.53
CA LEU A 227 15.03 11.87 -3.99
C LEU A 227 13.58 12.31 -3.79
N ALA A 228 12.69 11.99 -4.74
CA ALA A 228 11.26 12.24 -4.62
C ALA A 228 10.68 11.51 -3.40
N LEU A 229 11.04 10.24 -3.20
CA LEU A 229 10.63 9.50 -2.00
C LEU A 229 11.14 10.17 -0.72
N ALA A 230 12.41 10.58 -0.70
CA ALA A 230 12.99 11.25 0.46
C ALA A 230 12.27 12.58 0.78
N VAL A 231 11.97 13.40 -0.24
CA VAL A 231 11.25 14.68 -0.06
C VAL A 231 9.84 14.43 0.49
N LEU A 232 9.12 13.46 -0.07
CA LEU A 232 7.77 13.09 0.38
C LEU A 232 7.79 12.53 1.80
N ALA A 233 8.77 11.68 2.11
CA ALA A 233 8.98 11.11 3.44
C ALA A 233 9.32 12.19 4.47
N VAL A 234 10.25 13.10 4.18
CA VAL A 234 10.62 14.19 5.10
C VAL A 234 9.45 15.15 5.30
N GLY A 235 8.72 15.51 4.24
CA GLY A 235 7.52 16.37 4.35
C GLY A 235 6.45 15.75 5.25
N HIS A 236 6.20 14.45 5.08
CA HIS A 236 5.25 13.72 5.94
C HIS A 236 5.76 13.60 7.38
N LEU A 237 7.06 13.33 7.56
CA LEU A 237 7.71 13.22 8.87
C LEU A 237 7.55 14.50 9.69
N THR A 238 7.82 15.66 9.07
CA THR A 238 7.74 16.98 9.73
C THR A 238 6.34 17.23 10.29
N VAL A 239 5.31 16.89 9.53
CA VAL A 239 3.93 17.07 9.95
C VAL A 239 3.53 16.11 11.08
N MET A 240 3.89 14.82 10.95
CA MET A 240 3.56 13.80 11.95
C MET A 240 4.28 14.02 13.28
N ALA A 241 5.55 14.43 13.22
CA ALA A 241 6.31 14.85 14.40
C ALA A 241 5.67 16.09 15.03
N GLY A 242 5.44 17.16 14.25
CA GLY A 242 4.91 18.42 14.77
C GLY A 242 3.55 18.33 15.47
N ASN A 243 2.72 17.33 15.12
CA ASN A 243 1.50 17.04 15.89
C ASN A 243 1.81 16.56 17.32
N SER A 244 2.74 15.60 17.44
CA SER A 244 2.96 14.84 18.67
C SER A 244 3.92 15.52 19.66
N VAL A 245 4.81 16.37 19.15
CA VAL A 245 5.83 17.07 19.95
C VAL A 245 5.24 17.94 21.07
N VAL A 246 4.09 18.55 20.81
CA VAL A 246 3.46 19.49 21.74
C VAL A 246 2.78 18.75 22.89
N VAL A 247 2.21 17.57 22.64
CA VAL A 247 1.38 16.83 23.61
C VAL A 247 2.09 16.58 24.94
N PHE A 248 3.41 16.32 24.90
CA PHE A 248 4.21 16.03 26.10
C PHE A 248 4.99 17.23 26.66
N SER A 249 4.89 18.40 26.01
CA SER A 249 5.52 19.65 26.45
C SER A 249 4.51 20.74 26.85
N LEU A 250 3.20 20.43 26.84
CA LEU A 250 2.12 21.37 27.20
C LEU A 250 2.32 22.00 28.59
N GLY A 251 2.76 21.22 29.59
CA GLY A 251 3.01 21.71 30.94
C GLY A 251 4.11 22.78 30.97
N THR A 252 5.23 22.53 30.28
CA THR A 252 6.30 23.52 30.11
C THR A 252 5.82 24.76 29.35
N ILE A 253 5.09 24.59 28.24
CA ILE A 253 4.57 25.71 27.44
C ILE A 253 3.71 26.64 28.29
N GLY A 254 2.77 26.09 29.06
CA GLY A 254 1.88 26.95 29.85
C GLY A 254 2.53 27.53 31.10
N ARG A 255 3.59 26.92 31.66
CA ARG A 255 4.43 27.56 32.70
C ARG A 255 5.18 28.77 32.16
N ASP A 256 5.78 28.65 30.97
CA ASP A 256 6.58 29.74 30.37
C ASP A 256 5.73 30.91 29.87
N LEU A 257 4.53 30.63 29.34
CA LEU A 257 3.63 31.65 28.80
C LEU A 257 2.56 32.12 29.80
N GLY A 258 2.49 31.53 30.99
CA GLY A 258 1.48 31.86 32.01
C GLY A 258 0.04 31.51 31.58
N VAL A 259 -0.11 30.45 30.80
CA VAL A 259 -1.35 30.07 30.09
C VAL A 259 -2.28 29.33 31.04
N SER A 260 -3.57 29.62 30.97
CA SER A 260 -4.58 28.90 31.75
C SER A 260 -4.66 27.41 31.34
N PRO A 261 -5.09 26.49 32.23
CA PRO A 261 -5.24 25.07 31.89
C PRO A 261 -6.15 24.84 30.69
N SER A 262 -7.20 25.64 30.52
CA SER A 262 -8.12 25.55 29.39
C SER A 262 -7.45 25.94 28.07
N ALA A 263 -6.61 26.95 28.09
CA ALA A 263 -5.84 27.36 26.92
C ALA A 263 -4.73 26.35 26.56
N MET A 264 -4.18 25.60 27.53
CA MET A 264 -3.28 24.47 27.24
C MET A 264 -3.97 23.40 26.39
N THR A 265 -5.22 23.04 26.71
CA THR A 265 -6.03 22.11 25.90
C THR A 265 -6.19 22.62 24.47
N TRP A 266 -6.47 23.93 24.31
CA TRP A 266 -6.59 24.57 23.00
C TRP A 266 -5.32 24.54 22.15
N VAL A 267 -4.12 24.57 22.74
CA VAL A 267 -2.86 24.48 21.98
C VAL A 267 -2.76 23.14 21.24
N SER A 268 -3.24 22.05 21.84
CA SER A 268 -3.31 20.74 21.19
C SER A 268 -4.48 20.68 20.21
N ASP A 269 -5.67 21.08 20.66
CA ASP A 269 -6.93 20.90 19.93
C ASP A 269 -7.02 21.77 18.68
N ALA A 270 -6.47 22.99 18.69
CA ALA A 270 -6.46 23.90 17.55
C ALA A 270 -5.82 23.26 16.30
N TYR A 271 -4.71 22.54 16.51
CA TYR A 271 -4.06 21.81 15.42
C TYR A 271 -4.93 20.65 14.94
N ALA A 272 -5.41 19.81 15.87
CA ALA A 272 -6.18 18.62 15.52
C ALA A 272 -7.47 18.99 14.79
N LEU A 273 -8.15 20.04 15.23
CA LEU A 273 -9.40 20.53 14.66
C LEU A 273 -9.24 20.98 13.20
N THR A 274 -8.23 21.82 12.92
CA THR A 274 -7.96 22.29 11.56
C THR A 274 -7.39 21.17 10.69
N PHE A 275 -6.55 20.29 11.25
CA PHE A 275 -6.04 19.13 10.54
C PHE A 275 -7.17 18.21 10.07
N VAL A 276 -8.04 17.77 10.97
CA VAL A 276 -9.14 16.84 10.68
C VAL A 276 -10.21 17.50 9.83
N GLY A 277 -10.62 18.72 10.17
CA GLY A 277 -11.70 19.44 9.48
C GLY A 277 -11.36 19.79 8.03
N LEU A 278 -10.08 20.03 7.73
CA LEU A 278 -9.63 20.39 6.39
C LEU A 278 -9.03 19.22 5.60
N LEU A 279 -8.78 18.05 6.21
CA LEU A 279 -8.11 16.91 5.58
C LEU A 279 -8.77 16.48 4.27
N LEU A 280 -10.09 16.26 4.31
CA LEU A 280 -10.84 15.82 3.14
C LEU A 280 -10.90 16.91 2.06
N LEU A 281 -11.04 18.19 2.48
CA LEU A 281 -11.09 19.34 1.57
C LEU A 281 -9.78 19.48 0.83
N ALA A 282 -8.69 19.38 1.57
CA ALA A 282 -7.35 19.52 1.05
C ALA A 282 -6.99 18.38 0.08
N GLY A 283 -7.49 17.16 0.33
CA GLY A 283 -7.40 16.06 -0.63
C GLY A 283 -8.08 16.38 -1.96
N ARG A 284 -9.32 16.90 -1.92
CA ARG A 284 -10.03 17.33 -3.14
C ARG A 284 -9.37 18.54 -3.81
N ALA A 285 -8.87 19.49 -3.03
CA ALA A 285 -8.11 20.62 -3.55
C ALA A 285 -6.83 20.16 -4.27
N ALA A 286 -6.15 19.14 -3.74
CA ALA A 286 -4.98 18.54 -4.38
C ALA A 286 -5.33 17.89 -5.73
N ASP A 287 -6.49 17.25 -5.84
CA ASP A 287 -6.95 16.65 -7.10
C ASP A 287 -7.34 17.70 -8.16
N VAL A 288 -7.89 18.85 -7.74
CA VAL A 288 -8.34 19.92 -8.65
C VAL A 288 -7.18 20.86 -9.05
N PHE A 289 -6.46 21.41 -8.07
CA PHE A 289 -5.43 22.43 -8.32
C PHE A 289 -4.07 21.83 -8.69
N GLY A 290 -3.85 20.56 -8.38
CA GLY A 290 -2.59 19.85 -8.55
C GLY A 290 -1.95 19.49 -7.22
N ARG A 291 -1.57 18.22 -7.11
CA ARG A 291 -1.07 17.61 -5.87
C ARG A 291 0.26 18.21 -5.43
N ARG A 292 1.13 18.58 -6.36
CA ARG A 292 2.42 19.21 -6.05
C ARG A 292 2.24 20.66 -5.58
N LEU A 293 1.32 21.41 -6.19
CA LEU A 293 1.02 22.78 -5.77
C LEU A 293 0.46 22.81 -4.33
N ILE A 294 -0.52 21.96 -4.02
CA ILE A 294 -1.12 21.89 -2.68
C ILE A 294 -0.11 21.39 -1.64
N LEU A 295 0.74 20.41 -1.99
CA LEU A 295 1.85 20.00 -1.11
C LEU A 295 2.77 21.18 -0.78
N ARG A 296 3.19 21.96 -1.78
CA ARG A 296 4.08 23.12 -1.60
C ARG A 296 3.43 24.20 -0.73
N ALA A 297 2.18 24.54 -1.01
CA ALA A 297 1.44 25.51 -0.22
C ALA A 297 1.27 25.03 1.23
N GLY A 298 0.96 23.74 1.42
CA GLY A 298 0.83 23.11 2.74
C GLY A 298 2.13 23.15 3.55
N ILE A 299 3.26 22.74 2.96
CA ILE A 299 4.57 22.82 3.63
C ILE A 299 4.95 24.28 3.93
N ALA A 300 4.74 25.21 2.99
CA ALA A 300 5.05 26.62 3.22
C ALA A 300 4.24 27.18 4.40
N LEU A 301 2.93 26.92 4.43
CA LEU A 301 2.05 27.32 5.52
C LEU A 301 2.49 26.70 6.85
N PHE A 302 2.75 25.39 6.86
CA PHE A 302 3.21 24.68 8.06
C PHE A 302 4.55 25.23 8.57
N THR A 303 5.48 25.55 7.68
CA THR A 303 6.82 26.08 7.99
C THR A 303 6.72 27.48 8.59
N LEU A 304 5.94 28.38 7.97
CA LEU A 304 5.71 29.73 8.46
C LEU A 304 4.97 29.73 9.80
N ALA A 305 3.97 28.87 9.94
CA ALA A 305 3.24 28.69 11.19
C ALA A 305 4.15 28.13 12.30
N SER A 306 5.04 27.20 11.97
CA SER A 306 6.04 26.67 12.91
C SER A 306 7.03 27.75 13.36
N LEU A 307 7.47 28.61 12.45
CA LEU A 307 8.30 29.77 12.77
C LEU A 307 7.57 30.75 13.69
N ALA A 308 6.31 31.10 13.37
CA ALA A 308 5.50 31.98 14.19
C ALA A 308 5.23 31.42 15.59
N GLY A 309 4.92 30.13 15.70
CA GLY A 309 4.71 29.45 16.98
C GLY A 309 6.00 29.33 17.80
N GLY A 310 7.13 29.03 17.15
CA GLY A 310 8.44 28.98 17.81
C GLY A 310 8.94 30.35 18.28
N LEU A 311 8.43 31.44 17.70
CA LEU A 311 8.74 32.80 18.14
C LEU A 311 7.59 33.44 18.94
N ALA A 312 6.59 32.65 19.33
CA ALA A 312 5.38 33.18 19.96
C ALA A 312 5.68 33.76 21.36
N PRO A 313 5.41 35.06 21.60
CA PRO A 313 5.57 35.68 22.92
C PRO A 313 4.29 35.59 23.75
N SER A 314 3.19 35.08 23.18
CA SER A 314 1.87 35.04 23.81
C SER A 314 1.06 33.82 23.36
N GLU A 315 0.08 33.45 24.18
CA GLU A 315 -0.88 32.39 23.93
C GLU A 315 -1.60 32.55 22.58
N GLY A 316 -2.12 33.76 22.30
CA GLY A 316 -2.91 34.00 21.09
C GLY A 316 -2.12 33.75 19.80
N LEU A 317 -0.85 34.16 19.74
CA LEU A 317 0.00 33.89 18.58
C LEU A 317 0.31 32.39 18.46
N LEU A 318 0.54 31.70 19.58
CA LEU A 318 0.74 30.26 19.58
C LEU A 318 -0.49 29.50 19.08
N LEU A 319 -1.70 29.88 19.53
CA LEU A 319 -2.95 29.28 19.08
C LEU A 319 -3.18 29.48 17.58
N ILE A 320 -2.98 30.71 17.07
CA ILE A 320 -3.08 30.99 15.63
C ILE A 320 -2.05 30.16 14.86
N ALA A 321 -0.81 30.08 15.34
CA ALA A 321 0.21 29.23 14.73
C ALA A 321 -0.21 27.75 14.69
N ARG A 322 -0.84 27.23 15.75
CA ARG A 322 -1.34 25.85 15.78
C ARG A 322 -2.48 25.60 14.80
N LEU A 323 -3.44 26.53 14.67
CA LEU A 323 -4.49 26.47 13.65
C LEU A 323 -3.90 26.42 12.24
N LEU A 324 -2.92 27.29 11.95
CA LEU A 324 -2.28 27.34 10.64
C LEU A 324 -1.40 26.10 10.37
N GLN A 325 -0.74 25.55 11.40
CA GLN A 325 -0.01 24.29 11.29
C GLN A 325 -0.94 23.12 10.95
N GLY A 326 -2.09 22.99 11.61
CA GLY A 326 -3.05 21.94 11.30
C GLY A 326 -3.63 22.07 9.88
N ALA A 327 -3.91 23.29 9.42
CA ALA A 327 -4.30 23.55 8.03
C ALA A 327 -3.20 23.16 7.02
N GLY A 328 -1.94 23.49 7.31
CA GLY A 328 -0.80 23.06 6.50
C GLY A 328 -0.64 21.54 6.46
N ALA A 329 -0.80 20.88 7.61
CA ALA A 329 -0.78 19.42 7.75
C ALA A 329 -1.87 18.74 6.91
N ALA A 330 -3.08 19.30 6.90
CA ALA A 330 -4.21 18.81 6.13
C ALA A 330 -3.92 18.83 4.62
N ALA A 331 -3.17 19.82 4.14
CA ALA A 331 -2.70 19.90 2.76
C ALA A 331 -1.59 18.91 2.43
N VAL A 332 -0.68 18.64 3.36
CA VAL A 332 0.50 17.79 3.13
C VAL A 332 0.13 16.32 3.03
N VAL A 333 -0.56 15.78 4.03
CA VAL A 333 -0.78 14.33 4.16
C VAL A 333 -1.45 13.68 2.95
N PRO A 334 -2.62 14.15 2.46
CA PRO A 334 -3.26 13.57 1.29
C PRO A 334 -2.42 13.79 0.03
N SER A 335 -1.80 14.97 -0.12
CA SER A 335 -0.94 15.27 -1.27
C SER A 335 0.28 14.35 -1.36
N VAL A 336 0.89 13.99 -0.22
CA VAL A 336 2.01 13.05 -0.17
C VAL A 336 1.57 11.66 -0.66
N LEU A 337 0.49 11.11 -0.09
CA LEU A 337 -0.03 9.80 -0.48
C LEU A 337 -0.39 9.76 -1.98
N ALA A 338 -0.99 10.85 -2.45
CA ALA A 338 -1.41 11.06 -3.81
C ALA A 338 -0.23 11.21 -4.80
N LEU A 339 0.87 11.83 -4.37
CA LEU A 339 2.10 11.92 -5.15
C LEU A 339 2.87 10.61 -5.14
N ILE A 340 2.82 9.82 -4.07
CA ILE A 340 3.41 8.47 -4.02
C ILE A 340 2.75 7.57 -5.06
N THR A 341 1.42 7.52 -5.09
CA THR A 341 0.68 6.63 -6.02
C THR A 341 0.88 7.00 -7.49
N THR A 342 1.26 8.24 -7.79
CA THR A 342 1.43 8.74 -9.17
C THR A 342 2.90 8.85 -9.61
N THR A 343 3.83 9.09 -8.69
CA THR A 343 5.28 9.17 -8.98
C THR A 343 5.92 7.79 -9.16
N PHE A 344 5.38 6.77 -8.50
CA PHE A 344 5.90 5.39 -8.54
C PHE A 344 4.91 4.49 -9.30
N PRO A 345 5.03 4.38 -10.64
CA PRO A 345 4.11 3.57 -11.44
C PRO A 345 4.38 2.06 -11.30
N GLU A 346 5.59 1.67 -10.93
CA GLU A 346 5.97 0.26 -10.73
C GLU A 346 5.40 -0.27 -9.41
N ASP A 347 4.70 -1.41 -9.43
CA ASP A 347 4.01 -1.97 -8.26
C ASP A 347 4.93 -2.18 -7.04
N ARG A 348 6.16 -2.65 -7.27
CA ARG A 348 7.14 -2.85 -6.19
C ARG A 348 7.60 -1.52 -5.60
N ALA A 349 7.91 -0.53 -6.43
CA ALA A 349 8.36 0.78 -5.98
C ALA A 349 7.23 1.54 -5.27
N ARG A 350 5.99 1.41 -5.77
CA ARG A 350 4.79 1.96 -5.15
C ARG A 350 4.52 1.34 -3.79
N THR A 351 4.53 0.00 -3.71
CA THR A 351 4.33 -0.72 -2.44
C THR A 351 5.39 -0.34 -1.42
N PHE A 352 6.66 -0.23 -1.84
CA PHE A 352 7.73 0.24 -0.98
C PHE A 352 7.53 1.69 -0.53
N ALA A 353 7.14 2.60 -1.43
CA ALA A 353 6.89 3.99 -1.09
C ALA A 353 5.69 4.16 -0.13
N LEU A 354 4.62 3.37 -0.30
CA LEU A 354 3.49 3.29 0.62
C LEU A 354 3.90 2.73 1.99
N TRP A 355 4.80 1.74 2.01
CA TRP A 355 5.39 1.25 3.25
C TRP A 355 6.21 2.33 3.96
N VAL A 356 7.03 3.11 3.21
CA VAL A 356 7.78 4.24 3.77
C VAL A 356 6.82 5.30 4.34
N PHE A 357 5.74 5.63 3.64
CA PHE A 357 4.70 6.54 4.15
C PHE A 357 4.10 6.05 5.47
N ALA A 358 3.72 4.76 5.55
CA ALA A 358 3.18 4.17 6.76
C ALA A 358 4.22 4.16 7.90
N ALA A 359 5.47 3.79 7.62
CA ALA A 359 6.56 3.78 8.59
C ALA A 359 6.82 5.19 9.14
N VAL A 360 6.91 6.19 8.26
CA VAL A 360 7.10 7.60 8.65
C VAL A 360 5.93 8.13 9.48
N SER A 361 4.69 7.70 9.19
CA SER A 361 3.52 8.09 9.99
C SER A 361 3.69 7.72 11.47
N VAL A 362 4.11 6.48 11.71
CA VAL A 362 4.32 5.94 13.06
C VAL A 362 5.59 6.52 13.68
N THR A 363 6.72 6.45 12.98
CA THR A 363 8.01 6.90 13.49
C THR A 363 8.05 8.42 13.72
N GLY A 364 7.42 9.22 12.86
CA GLY A 364 7.31 10.66 13.04
C GLY A 364 6.57 11.03 14.32
N SER A 365 5.42 10.37 14.57
CA SER A 365 4.67 10.55 15.81
C SER A 365 5.53 10.17 17.03
N MET A 366 6.26 9.06 16.96
CA MET A 366 7.16 8.60 18.02
C MET A 366 8.33 9.57 18.28
N ILE A 367 8.98 10.06 17.22
CA ILE A 367 10.03 11.08 17.33
C ILE A 367 9.45 12.31 18.04
N GLY A 368 8.22 12.71 17.70
CA GLY A 368 7.60 13.83 18.36
C GLY A 368 7.39 13.62 19.85
N LEU A 369 6.83 12.47 20.25
CA LEU A 369 6.65 12.11 21.66
C LEU A 369 7.99 12.07 22.42
N LEU A 370 9.04 11.50 21.82
CA LEU A 370 10.38 11.43 22.42
C LEU A 370 10.99 12.81 22.60
N LEU A 371 10.94 13.67 21.56
CA LEU A 371 11.46 15.03 21.64
C LEU A 371 10.70 15.84 22.69
N GLY A 372 9.37 15.70 22.75
CA GLY A 372 8.55 16.35 23.79
C GLY A 372 8.99 15.96 25.20
N GLY A 373 9.21 14.67 25.47
CA GLY A 373 9.68 14.19 26.78
C GLY A 373 11.15 14.53 27.09
N LEU A 374 12.04 14.53 26.10
CA LEU A 374 13.45 14.89 26.31
C LEU A 374 13.65 16.37 26.61
N MET A 375 12.82 17.27 26.07
CA MET A 375 12.89 18.69 26.39
C MET A 375 12.58 18.99 27.85
N HIS A 376 11.69 18.19 28.46
CA HIS A 376 11.38 18.30 29.89
C HIS A 376 12.63 18.07 30.76
N ASP A 377 13.35 16.98 30.52
CA ASP A 377 14.47 16.56 31.39
C ASP A 377 15.70 17.47 31.28
N HIS A 378 15.89 18.14 30.14
CA HIS A 378 17.05 18.97 29.86
C HIS A 378 16.80 20.48 29.96
N GLY A 379 15.62 20.92 30.41
CA GLY A 379 15.30 22.34 30.61
C GLY A 379 15.45 23.19 29.33
N THR A 380 15.23 22.58 28.17
CA THR A 380 15.45 23.22 26.87
C THR A 380 14.23 24.04 26.47
N ARG A 381 14.44 25.16 25.77
CA ARG A 381 13.39 26.05 25.26
C ARG A 381 12.44 25.30 24.33
N TRP A 382 11.16 25.15 24.71
CA TRP A 382 10.13 24.48 23.92
C TRP A 382 9.95 25.10 22.52
N GLN A 383 10.31 26.38 22.35
CA GLN A 383 10.34 27.07 21.07
C GLN A 383 11.15 26.30 20.01
N LEU A 384 12.24 25.64 20.41
CA LEU A 384 13.12 24.89 19.52
C LEU A 384 12.41 23.69 18.87
N LEU A 385 11.41 23.13 19.54
CA LEU A 385 10.58 22.05 19.00
C LEU A 385 9.80 22.49 17.76
N LEU A 386 9.28 23.72 17.77
CA LEU A 386 8.56 24.29 16.64
C LEU A 386 9.54 24.81 15.58
N LEU A 387 10.62 25.46 16.00
CA LEU A 387 11.65 25.98 15.09
C LEU A 387 12.39 24.87 14.33
N ALA A 388 12.51 23.65 14.89
CA ALA A 388 13.11 22.50 14.22
C ALA A 388 12.38 22.10 12.93
N ASN A 389 11.09 22.42 12.81
CA ASN A 389 10.32 22.17 11.58
C ASN A 389 10.71 23.14 10.44
N VAL A 390 11.27 24.30 10.77
CA VAL A 390 11.62 25.33 9.78
C VAL A 390 12.70 24.84 8.80
N PRO A 391 13.89 24.37 9.22
CA PRO A 391 14.89 23.87 8.29
C PRO A 391 14.40 22.66 7.50
N LEU A 392 13.64 21.75 8.12
CA LEU A 392 13.04 20.59 7.42
C LEU A 392 12.06 21.05 6.34
N GLY A 393 11.17 21.99 6.67
CA GLY A 393 10.21 22.56 5.74
C GLY A 393 10.88 23.25 4.55
N LEU A 394 11.97 23.99 4.78
CA LEU A 394 12.77 24.60 3.70
C LEU A 394 13.41 23.55 2.79
N VAL A 395 14.00 22.49 3.36
CA VAL A 395 14.56 21.37 2.59
C VAL A 395 13.49 20.70 1.74
N VAL A 396 12.30 20.47 2.29
CA VAL A 396 11.17 19.88 1.56
C VAL A 396 10.68 20.83 0.46
N LEU A 397 10.56 22.14 0.72
CA LEU A 397 10.15 23.14 -0.28
C LEU A 397 11.09 23.16 -1.48
N VAL A 398 12.40 23.19 -1.24
CA VAL A 398 13.41 23.09 -2.31
C VAL A 398 13.30 21.72 -2.99
N GLY A 399 13.18 20.65 -2.20
CA GLY A 399 13.02 19.28 -2.67
C GLY A 399 11.80 19.08 -3.59
N THR A 400 10.70 19.80 -3.37
CA THR A 400 9.51 19.71 -4.24
C THR A 400 9.79 20.10 -5.68
N MET A 401 10.93 20.73 -5.98
CA MET A 401 11.40 21.00 -7.34
C MET A 401 11.64 19.71 -8.15
N CYS A 402 11.96 18.59 -7.49
CA CYS A 402 12.14 17.29 -8.14
C CYS A 402 10.82 16.55 -8.41
N LEU A 403 9.72 16.99 -7.80
CA LEU A 403 8.40 16.37 -7.96
C LEU A 403 7.72 16.82 -9.25
N VAL A 404 6.85 15.97 -9.77
CA VAL A 404 6.14 16.19 -11.03
C VAL A 404 4.69 16.53 -10.68
N GLU A 405 4.12 17.50 -11.38
CA GLU A 405 2.69 17.79 -11.23
C GLU A 405 1.87 16.66 -11.85
N THR A 406 0.88 16.16 -11.10
CA THR A 406 -0.06 15.15 -11.57
C THR A 406 -1.11 15.78 -12.50
N GLU A 407 -1.73 14.96 -13.35
CA GLU A 407 -2.94 15.37 -14.08
C GLU A 407 -4.02 15.85 -13.10
N ARG A 408 -4.62 16.99 -13.44
CA ARG A 408 -5.67 17.63 -12.64
C ARG A 408 -7.02 17.02 -13.03
N ARG A 409 -7.91 16.86 -12.05
CA ARG A 409 -9.32 16.56 -12.33
C ARG A 409 -10.06 17.85 -12.69
N GLU A 410 -10.81 17.83 -13.78
CA GLU A 410 -11.71 18.92 -14.18
C GLU A 410 -13.01 18.88 -13.34
N GLU A 411 -12.87 19.04 -12.02
CA GLU A 411 -13.97 19.05 -11.08
C GLU A 411 -14.02 20.38 -10.32
N ARG A 412 -15.22 20.81 -9.93
CA ARG A 412 -15.39 21.98 -9.06
C ARG A 412 -15.18 21.58 -7.61
N LEU A 413 -14.35 22.34 -6.90
CA LEU A 413 -14.18 22.19 -5.46
C LEU A 413 -15.45 22.68 -4.74
N ASP A 414 -16.19 21.76 -4.12
CA ASP A 414 -17.24 22.13 -3.17
C ASP A 414 -16.63 22.26 -1.77
N ALA A 415 -16.55 23.50 -1.28
CA ALA A 415 -16.01 23.81 0.04
C ALA A 415 -17.06 23.69 1.16
N TRP A 416 -18.35 23.65 0.84
CA TRP A 416 -19.43 23.64 1.84
C TRP A 416 -19.39 22.46 2.82
N PRO A 417 -19.12 21.21 2.39
CA PRO A 417 -19.00 20.11 3.34
C PRO A 417 -17.82 20.31 4.31
N ALA A 418 -16.73 20.93 3.88
CA ALA A 418 -15.61 21.20 4.76
C ALA A 418 -15.94 22.29 5.79
N VAL A 419 -16.59 23.37 5.35
CA VAL A 419 -17.03 24.46 6.24
C VAL A 419 -18.02 23.95 7.28
N THR A 420 -19.02 23.17 6.86
CA THR A 420 -20.04 22.61 7.77
C THR A 420 -19.47 21.55 8.71
N GLY A 421 -18.61 20.66 8.23
CA GLY A 421 -17.96 19.64 9.07
C GLY A 421 -16.96 20.24 10.08
N ALA A 422 -16.02 21.07 9.62
CA ALA A 422 -15.03 21.70 10.49
C ALA A 422 -15.66 22.71 11.46
N GLY A 423 -16.60 23.53 10.98
CA GLY A 423 -17.34 24.47 11.82
C GLY A 423 -18.21 23.77 12.86
N GLY A 424 -18.86 22.66 12.48
CA GLY A 424 -19.64 21.85 13.41
C GLY A 424 -18.77 21.22 14.51
N MET A 425 -17.60 20.69 14.14
CA MET A 425 -16.64 20.15 15.12
C MET A 425 -16.08 21.25 16.03
N LEU A 426 -15.76 22.42 15.49
CA LEU A 426 -15.28 23.57 16.27
C LEU A 426 -16.32 23.98 17.32
N ALA A 427 -17.58 24.15 16.90
CA ALA A 427 -18.66 24.51 17.78
C ALA A 427 -18.91 23.44 18.86
N LEU A 428 -18.80 22.16 18.50
CA LEU A 428 -18.95 21.04 19.44
C LEU A 428 -17.85 21.05 20.50
N THR A 429 -16.59 21.08 20.07
CA THR A 429 -15.42 21.14 20.96
C THR A 429 -15.48 22.37 21.87
N HIS A 430 -15.82 23.53 21.31
CA HIS A 430 -15.98 24.77 22.06
C HIS A 430 -17.08 24.65 23.13
N GLY A 431 -18.24 24.07 22.79
CA GLY A 431 -19.33 23.83 23.74
C GLY A 431 -18.93 22.92 24.90
N ILE A 432 -18.19 21.84 24.63
CA ILE A 432 -17.69 20.91 25.66
C ILE A 432 -16.73 21.61 26.61
N ILE A 433 -15.70 22.28 26.08
CA ILE A 433 -14.67 22.96 26.88
C ILE A 433 -15.30 24.04 27.76
N ARG A 434 -16.20 24.86 27.19
CA ARG A 434 -16.85 25.95 27.91
C ARG A 434 -17.90 25.45 28.90
N GLY A 435 -18.62 24.38 28.58
CA GLY A 435 -19.58 23.73 29.48
C GLY A 435 -18.94 23.23 30.77
N GLY A 436 -17.70 22.73 30.70
CA GLY A 436 -16.92 22.35 31.88
C GLY A 436 -16.51 23.53 32.79
N GLN A 437 -16.46 24.76 32.27
CA GLN A 437 -16.01 25.96 32.99
C GLN A 437 -17.16 26.82 33.51
N GLU A 438 -18.09 27.15 32.61
CA GLU A 438 -19.17 28.12 32.86
C GLU A 438 -20.50 27.43 33.20
N GLY A 439 -20.57 26.10 33.05
CA GLY A 439 -21.74 25.28 33.32
C GLY A 439 -22.51 24.89 32.05
N TRP A 440 -23.08 23.69 32.07
CA TRP A 440 -23.75 23.08 30.91
C TRP A 440 -25.06 23.76 30.48
N THR A 441 -25.64 24.58 31.35
CA THR A 441 -26.91 25.28 31.10
C THR A 441 -26.72 26.74 30.70
N GLU A 442 -25.47 27.20 30.58
CA GLU A 442 -25.16 28.56 30.13
C GLU A 442 -25.61 28.74 28.66
N GLY A 443 -26.13 29.93 28.34
CA GLY A 443 -26.78 30.19 27.06
C GLY A 443 -25.85 30.06 25.86
N PHE A 444 -24.60 30.53 25.99
CA PHE A 444 -23.56 30.40 24.96
C PHE A 444 -23.13 28.93 24.75
N VAL A 445 -23.05 28.13 25.81
CA VAL A 445 -22.78 26.69 25.74
C VAL A 445 -23.88 25.97 24.97
N LEU A 446 -25.15 26.22 25.31
CA LEU A 446 -26.31 25.66 24.60
C LEU A 446 -26.36 26.12 23.14
N ALA A 447 -26.08 27.40 22.88
CA ALA A 447 -25.97 27.93 21.52
C ALA A 447 -24.84 27.24 20.73
N SER A 448 -23.69 26.99 21.34
CA SER A 448 -22.57 26.27 20.71
C SER A 448 -22.99 24.86 20.30
N PHE A 449 -23.69 24.14 21.18
CA PHE A 449 -24.22 22.81 20.85
C PHE A 449 -25.29 22.85 19.75
N ALA A 450 -26.19 23.83 19.79
CA ALA A 450 -27.21 24.00 18.74
C ALA A 450 -26.56 24.27 17.37
N VAL A 451 -25.55 25.14 17.31
CA VAL A 451 -24.78 25.42 16.10
C VAL A 451 -24.02 24.17 15.64
N ALA A 452 -23.41 23.43 16.56
CA ALA A 452 -22.73 22.18 16.25
C ALA A 452 -23.68 21.16 15.60
N VAL A 453 -24.85 20.93 16.19
CA VAL A 453 -25.87 20.03 15.65
C VAL A 453 -26.33 20.52 14.27
N ALA A 454 -26.64 21.80 14.11
CA ALA A 454 -27.09 22.35 12.84
C ALA A 454 -26.05 22.17 11.72
N LEU A 455 -24.78 22.47 12.00
CA LEU A 455 -23.69 22.35 11.03
C LEU A 455 -23.34 20.89 10.70
N LEU A 456 -23.32 19.99 11.69
CA LEU A 456 -23.06 18.57 11.46
C LEU A 456 -24.22 17.89 10.71
N VAL A 457 -25.48 18.26 10.99
CA VAL A 457 -26.62 17.79 10.20
C VAL A 457 -26.55 18.33 8.78
N ALA A 458 -26.22 19.61 8.59
CA ALA A 458 -26.01 20.18 7.26
C ALA A 458 -24.90 19.44 6.51
N PHE A 459 -23.78 19.12 7.17
CA PHE A 459 -22.70 18.32 6.60
C PHE A 459 -23.21 16.96 6.09
N LEU A 460 -23.95 16.22 6.93
CA LEU A 460 -24.50 14.91 6.54
C LEU A 460 -25.49 15.01 5.38
N VAL A 461 -26.34 16.04 5.36
CA VAL A 461 -27.29 16.28 4.25
C VAL A 461 -26.56 16.61 2.95
N ILE A 462 -25.51 17.45 3.01
CA ILE A 462 -24.68 17.77 1.84
C ILE A 462 -23.98 16.50 1.33
N GLN A 463 -23.38 15.71 2.20
CA GLN A 463 -22.72 14.45 1.83
C GLN A 463 -23.70 13.42 1.26
N ALA A 464 -24.94 13.36 1.78
CA ALA A 464 -25.96 12.45 1.27
C ALA A 464 -26.47 12.84 -0.14
N ARG A 465 -26.40 14.12 -0.50
CA ARG A 465 -26.88 14.65 -1.78
C ARG A 465 -25.77 14.86 -2.83
N ALA A 466 -24.51 14.90 -2.41
CA ALA A 466 -23.39 15.12 -3.31
C ALA A 466 -23.21 13.94 -4.28
N ALA A 467 -22.98 14.24 -5.57
CA ALA A 467 -22.70 13.22 -6.58
C ALA A 467 -21.37 12.48 -6.30
N HIS A 468 -20.37 13.20 -5.78
CA HIS A 468 -19.06 12.67 -5.42
C HIS A 468 -18.75 13.03 -3.96
N PRO A 469 -19.39 12.39 -2.97
CA PRO A 469 -19.23 12.74 -1.56
C PRO A 469 -17.80 12.49 -1.09
N MET A 470 -17.35 13.31 -0.14
CA MET A 470 -16.06 13.16 0.53
C MET A 470 -16.10 12.03 1.55
N MET A 471 -17.28 11.81 2.16
CA MET A 471 -17.57 10.70 3.06
C MET A 471 -18.75 9.90 2.48
N PRO A 472 -18.50 8.85 1.69
CA PRO A 472 -19.58 8.03 1.13
C PRO A 472 -20.34 7.34 2.27
N LEU A 473 -21.56 7.79 2.57
CA LEU A 473 -22.35 7.29 3.70
C LEU A 473 -22.68 5.79 3.57
N ARG A 474 -22.67 5.25 2.34
CA ARG A 474 -22.75 3.81 2.06
C ARG A 474 -21.67 2.99 2.77
N LEU A 475 -20.51 3.56 3.10
CA LEU A 475 -19.46 2.83 3.82
C LEU A 475 -19.91 2.41 5.23
N TYR A 476 -20.89 3.11 5.82
CA TYR A 476 -21.44 2.79 7.12
C TYR A 476 -22.51 1.69 7.09
N SER A 477 -22.95 1.24 5.91
CA SER A 477 -23.97 0.20 5.79
C SER A 477 -23.46 -1.19 6.18
N ASP A 478 -22.14 -1.43 6.14
CA ASP A 478 -21.53 -2.67 6.64
C ASP A 478 -21.34 -2.58 8.17
N PRO A 479 -22.07 -3.37 8.98
CA PRO A 479 -21.96 -3.33 10.44
C PRO A 479 -20.55 -3.67 10.95
N ARG A 480 -19.80 -4.51 10.24
CA ARG A 480 -18.43 -4.88 10.62
C ARG A 480 -17.48 -3.70 10.46
N ARG A 481 -17.66 -2.93 9.38
CA ARG A 481 -16.87 -1.73 9.10
C ARG A 481 -17.22 -0.61 10.06
N SER A 482 -18.50 -0.36 10.29
CA SER A 482 -18.97 0.61 11.29
C SER A 482 -18.51 0.26 12.71
N GLY A 483 -18.54 -1.03 13.08
CA GLY A 483 -17.99 -1.50 14.36
C GLY A 483 -16.48 -1.27 14.48
N ASN A 484 -15.72 -1.44 13.40
CA ASN A 484 -14.29 -1.13 13.36
C ASN A 484 -14.01 0.37 13.52
N TYR A 485 -14.79 1.24 12.85
CA TYR A 485 -14.68 2.70 13.04
C TYR A 485 -14.96 3.10 14.50
N LEU A 486 -16.02 2.55 15.09
CA LEU A 486 -16.37 2.81 16.49
C LEU A 486 -15.27 2.34 17.44
N ALA A 487 -14.73 1.14 17.23
CA ALA A 487 -13.69 0.61 18.10
C ALA A 487 -12.38 1.41 18.01
N MET A 488 -12.00 1.87 16.81
CA MET A 488 -10.85 2.77 16.65
C MET A 488 -11.08 4.12 17.33
N ALA A 489 -12.29 4.68 17.21
CA ALA A 489 -12.68 5.90 17.92
C ALA A 489 -12.58 5.74 19.44
N LEU A 490 -13.20 4.69 20.01
CA LEU A 490 -13.14 4.41 21.46
C LEU A 490 -11.71 4.18 21.94
N PHE A 491 -10.91 3.44 21.16
CA PHE A 491 -9.51 3.22 21.49
C PHE A 491 -8.74 4.54 21.56
N SER A 492 -8.97 5.44 20.59
CA SER A 492 -8.29 6.73 20.52
C SER A 492 -8.72 7.67 21.64
N ALA A 493 -10.00 7.63 22.03
CA ALA A 493 -10.48 8.31 23.21
C ALA A 493 -9.72 7.85 24.46
N ILE A 494 -9.63 6.54 24.69
CA ILE A 494 -8.90 5.95 25.81
C ILE A 494 -7.39 6.29 25.76
N PHE A 495 -6.79 6.35 24.57
CA PHE A 495 -5.38 6.70 24.37
C PHE A 495 -5.05 8.15 24.75
N ALA A 496 -6.03 9.06 24.70
CA ALA A 496 -5.86 10.46 25.09
C ALA A 496 -5.80 10.66 26.62
N VAL A 497 -6.46 9.79 27.41
CA VAL A 497 -6.59 9.91 28.88
C VAL A 497 -5.25 10.00 29.63
N PRO A 498 -4.21 9.18 29.33
CA PRO A 498 -2.88 9.33 29.90
C PRO A 498 -2.35 10.76 29.91
N SER A 499 -2.49 11.45 28.78
CA SER A 499 -1.92 12.76 28.61
C SER A 499 -2.52 13.76 29.60
N PHE A 500 -3.81 13.67 29.86
CA PHE A 500 -4.49 14.46 30.89
C PHE A 500 -4.09 14.06 32.31
N TYR A 501 -4.03 12.75 32.59
CA TYR A 501 -3.65 12.23 33.91
C TYR A 501 -2.30 12.77 34.38
N TYR A 502 -1.28 12.73 33.51
CA TYR A 502 0.04 13.28 33.85
C TYR A 502 0.04 14.80 33.95
N GLN A 503 -0.74 15.51 33.12
CA GLN A 503 -0.89 16.96 33.25
C GLN A 503 -1.43 17.36 34.63
N ARG A 504 -2.36 16.57 35.19
CA ARG A 504 -3.00 16.86 36.47
C ARG A 504 -2.22 16.38 37.69
N ASP A 505 -1.69 15.15 37.68
CA ASP A 505 -1.03 14.53 38.85
C ASP A 505 0.46 14.85 38.95
N SER A 506 1.15 15.17 37.85
CA SER A 506 2.56 15.56 37.92
C SER A 506 2.68 17.04 38.32
N LYS A 507 3.58 17.36 39.26
CA LYS A 507 3.86 18.74 39.67
C LYS A 507 4.37 19.63 38.52
N THR A 508 4.77 19.03 37.40
CA THR A 508 5.38 19.68 36.24
C THR A 508 4.48 19.70 35.00
N GLY A 509 3.45 18.86 34.94
CA GLY A 509 2.52 18.73 33.82
C GLY A 509 3.08 18.00 32.58
N ASP A 510 4.30 17.46 32.65
CA ASP A 510 5.03 16.90 31.50
C ASP A 510 5.30 15.39 31.65
N PHE A 511 5.49 14.69 30.52
CA PHE A 511 5.88 13.26 30.53
C PHE A 511 7.40 13.12 30.62
N PRO A 512 7.93 12.42 31.65
CA PRO A 512 9.35 12.09 31.70
C PRO A 512 9.82 11.31 30.47
N SER A 513 11.05 11.56 30.00
CA SER A 513 11.58 10.93 28.78
C SER A 513 11.57 9.40 28.86
N PHE A 514 11.77 8.81 30.04
CA PHE A 514 11.74 7.35 30.21
C PHE A 514 10.35 6.74 29.94
N ILE A 515 9.27 7.46 30.27
CA ILE A 515 7.90 7.03 29.97
C ILE A 515 7.61 7.19 28.48
N ALA A 516 8.05 8.29 27.86
CA ALA A 516 7.95 8.47 26.41
C ALA A 516 8.69 7.35 25.65
N CYS A 517 9.90 6.98 26.10
CA CYS A 517 10.65 5.84 25.58
C CYS A 517 9.90 4.51 25.75
N ALA A 518 9.37 4.25 26.94
CA ALA A 518 8.59 3.04 27.20
C ALA A 518 7.31 2.98 26.34
N PHE A 519 6.65 4.12 26.12
CA PHE A 519 5.50 4.26 25.21
C PHE A 519 5.85 3.88 23.78
N VAL A 520 6.97 4.43 23.28
CA VAL A 520 7.51 4.15 21.95
C VAL A 520 7.85 2.67 21.80
N ILE A 521 8.54 2.08 22.77
CA ILE A 521 8.92 0.66 22.75
C ILE A 521 7.68 -0.23 22.70
N THR A 522 6.71 0.01 23.59
CA THR A 522 5.49 -0.79 23.65
C THR A 522 4.61 -0.62 22.42
N LEU A 523 4.56 0.56 21.80
CA LEU A 523 3.91 0.77 20.50
C LEU A 523 4.54 -0.10 19.41
N VAL A 524 5.86 -0.12 19.31
CA VAL A 524 6.60 -0.94 18.32
C VAL A 524 6.35 -2.43 18.55
N LEU A 525 6.41 -2.87 19.82
CA LEU A 525 6.08 -4.25 20.18
C LEU A 525 4.65 -4.59 19.79
N GLY A 526 3.72 -3.65 19.96
CA GLY A 526 2.32 -3.78 19.58
C GLY A 526 2.16 -3.95 18.08
N VAL A 527 2.81 -3.10 17.27
CA VAL A 527 2.78 -3.19 15.80
C VAL A 527 3.34 -4.55 15.34
N ALA A 528 4.47 -4.98 15.89
CA ALA A 528 5.07 -6.27 15.57
C ALA A 528 4.17 -7.44 15.99
N ALA A 529 3.49 -7.35 17.13
CA ALA A 529 2.53 -8.34 17.59
C ALA A 529 1.27 -8.37 16.71
N GLY A 530 0.69 -7.21 16.40
CA GLY A 530 -0.47 -7.06 15.52
C GLY A 530 -0.22 -7.65 14.14
N ALA A 531 0.94 -7.38 13.54
CA ALA A 531 1.32 -7.95 12.25
C ALA A 531 1.41 -9.49 12.28
N LYS A 532 1.93 -10.08 13.36
CA LYS A 532 1.98 -11.55 13.53
C LYS A 532 0.59 -12.15 13.77
N LEU A 533 -0.24 -11.45 14.54
CA LEU A 533 -1.52 -11.95 15.04
C LEU A 533 -2.66 -11.75 14.03
N ALA A 534 -2.56 -10.77 13.13
CA ALA A 534 -3.49 -10.52 12.03
C ALA A 534 -3.71 -11.73 11.11
N ASN A 535 -2.70 -12.60 10.97
CA ASN A 535 -2.79 -13.83 10.17
C ASN A 535 -3.43 -15.01 10.92
N ARG A 536 -3.65 -14.88 12.23
CA ARG A 536 -4.12 -15.97 13.10
C ARG A 536 -5.47 -15.68 13.74
N VAL A 537 -5.86 -14.42 13.83
CA VAL A 537 -7.05 -13.96 14.55
C VAL A 537 -7.85 -13.03 13.65
N THR A 538 -9.18 -13.17 13.68
CA THR A 538 -10.09 -12.29 12.93
C THR A 538 -9.90 -10.83 13.38
N PRO A 539 -9.84 -9.85 12.45
CA PRO A 539 -9.62 -8.43 12.79
C PRO A 539 -10.54 -7.90 13.89
N GLY A 540 -11.82 -8.27 13.88
CA GLY A 540 -12.77 -7.84 14.91
C GLY A 540 -12.40 -8.31 16.33
N LYS A 541 -11.87 -9.52 16.49
CA LYS A 541 -11.41 -10.01 17.81
C LYS A 541 -10.17 -9.28 18.26
N LEU A 542 -9.20 -9.06 17.36
CA LEU A 542 -7.98 -8.28 17.63
C LEU A 542 -8.31 -6.87 18.11
N VAL A 543 -9.27 -6.23 17.46
CA VAL A 543 -9.72 -4.88 17.77
C VAL A 543 -10.27 -4.79 19.20
N TRP A 544 -11.16 -5.70 19.58
CA TRP A 544 -11.71 -5.75 20.94
C TRP A 544 -10.68 -6.13 21.99
N THR A 545 -9.78 -7.06 21.70
CA THR A 545 -8.70 -7.42 22.63
C THR A 545 -7.76 -6.24 22.87
N ALA A 546 -7.39 -5.49 21.83
CA ALA A 546 -6.58 -4.29 21.96
C ALA A 546 -7.27 -3.21 22.81
N LEU A 547 -8.58 -3.03 22.63
CA LEU A 547 -9.39 -2.12 23.44
C LEU A 547 -9.41 -2.54 24.92
N LEU A 548 -9.63 -3.82 25.21
CA LEU A 548 -9.63 -4.34 26.59
C LEU A 548 -8.26 -4.17 27.26
N VAL A 549 -7.17 -4.43 26.52
CA VAL A 549 -5.81 -4.18 27.00
C VAL A 549 -5.61 -2.69 27.32
N GLY A 550 -6.08 -1.79 26.46
CA GLY A 550 -6.05 -0.35 26.71
C GLY A 550 -6.82 0.07 27.97
N VAL A 551 -8.05 -0.40 28.14
CA VAL A 551 -8.88 -0.13 29.33
C VAL A 551 -8.20 -0.66 30.60
N SER A 552 -7.66 -1.88 30.56
CA SER A 552 -6.95 -2.47 31.70
C SER A 552 -5.75 -1.61 32.14
N GLY A 553 -5.09 -0.95 31.18
CA GLY A 553 -3.98 -0.05 31.44
C GLY A 553 -4.38 1.19 32.25
N LEU A 554 -5.58 1.72 32.03
CA LEU A 554 -6.13 2.84 32.80
C LEU A 554 -6.43 2.43 34.25
N ILE A 555 -6.90 1.21 34.49
CA ILE A 555 -7.25 0.70 35.83
C ILE A 555 -5.99 0.50 36.68
N ILE A 556 -4.93 -0.05 36.09
CA ILE A 556 -3.69 -0.41 36.79
C ILE A 556 -2.80 0.83 37.08
N ARG A 557 -3.12 2.00 36.52
CA ARG A 557 -2.31 3.24 36.57
C ARG A 557 -0.87 2.98 36.08
N GLN A 558 0.12 3.01 36.97
CA GLN A 558 1.52 2.76 36.67
C GLN A 558 1.90 1.34 37.13
N PRO A 559 2.43 0.46 36.27
CA PRO A 559 2.89 0.67 34.88
C PRO A 559 1.84 0.40 33.79
N GLY A 560 0.57 0.18 34.18
CA GLY A 560 -0.54 -0.20 33.28
C GLY A 560 -0.70 0.70 32.05
N ILE A 561 -0.33 1.97 32.14
CA ILE A 561 -0.43 2.92 31.04
C ILE A 561 0.34 2.52 29.78
N LEU A 562 1.36 1.68 29.91
CA LEU A 562 2.12 1.14 28.78
C LEU A 562 1.34 0.08 27.97
N ALA A 563 0.21 -0.40 28.48
CA ALA A 563 -0.70 -1.27 27.74
C ALA A 563 -1.43 -0.53 26.61
N LEU A 564 -1.58 0.79 26.71
CA LEU A 564 -2.24 1.63 25.69
C LEU A 564 -1.46 1.67 24.38
N PRO A 565 -0.20 2.13 24.32
CA PRO A 565 0.59 2.09 23.09
C PRO A 565 0.73 0.68 22.52
N LEU A 566 0.83 -0.34 23.38
CA LEU A 566 0.82 -1.75 22.95
C LEU A 566 -0.47 -2.12 22.20
N GLY A 567 -1.64 -1.80 22.81
CA GLY A 567 -2.95 -2.02 22.19
C GLY A 567 -3.09 -1.27 20.87
N LEU A 568 -2.64 -0.02 20.80
CA LEU A 568 -2.71 0.82 19.59
C LEU A 568 -1.94 0.14 18.46
N GLY A 569 -0.70 -0.28 18.74
CA GLY A 569 0.14 -0.96 17.76
C GLY A 569 -0.50 -2.23 17.21
N VAL A 570 -1.13 -3.03 18.09
CA VAL A 570 -1.84 -4.25 17.68
C VAL A 570 -3.04 -3.93 16.78
N LEU A 571 -3.71 -2.80 17.04
CA LEU A 571 -4.97 -2.40 16.42
C LEU A 571 -4.81 -1.82 15.00
N VAL A 572 -3.75 -1.03 14.75
CA VAL A 572 -3.65 -0.19 13.55
C VAL A 572 -3.78 -0.98 12.24
N ALA A 573 -2.93 -1.99 12.01
CA ALA A 573 -2.91 -2.71 10.74
C ALA A 573 -4.19 -3.54 10.48
N PRO A 574 -4.70 -4.33 11.45
CA PRO A 574 -5.99 -5.03 11.29
C PRO A 574 -7.16 -4.09 11.02
N SER A 575 -7.16 -2.91 11.62
CA SER A 575 -8.25 -1.94 11.47
C SER A 575 -8.27 -1.30 10.09
N ILE A 576 -7.10 -1.01 9.51
CA ILE A 576 -7.01 -0.52 8.12
C ILE A 576 -7.53 -1.59 7.15
N LEU A 577 -7.10 -2.84 7.32
CA LEU A 577 -7.57 -3.96 6.50
C LEU A 577 -9.08 -4.19 6.65
N ALA A 578 -9.61 -4.07 7.87
CA ALA A 578 -11.05 -4.19 8.12
C ALA A 578 -11.84 -3.02 7.51
N ALA A 579 -11.26 -1.82 7.48
CA ALA A 579 -11.89 -0.65 6.86
C ALA A 579 -11.98 -0.77 5.34
N THR A 580 -10.95 -1.33 4.67
CA THR A 580 -10.89 -1.42 3.20
C THR A 580 -11.44 -2.74 2.63
N ARG A 581 -11.80 -3.71 3.48
CA ARG A 581 -12.31 -5.01 3.02
C ARG A 581 -13.64 -4.87 2.30
N GLY A 582 -13.72 -5.42 1.08
CA GLY A 582 -14.95 -5.43 0.27
C GLY A 582 -15.40 -4.02 -0.13
N VAL A 583 -14.46 -3.09 -0.27
CA VAL A 583 -14.66 -1.74 -0.80
C VAL A 583 -14.11 -1.72 -2.22
N ASP A 584 -14.82 -1.08 -3.15
CA ASP A 584 -14.31 -0.85 -4.49
C ASP A 584 -13.00 -0.03 -4.45
N ASP A 585 -12.10 -0.24 -5.40
CA ASP A 585 -10.78 0.42 -5.40
C ASP A 585 -10.88 1.96 -5.37
N GLU A 586 -11.95 2.52 -5.91
CA GLU A 586 -12.24 3.97 -5.90
C GLU A 586 -12.60 4.50 -4.50
N ASP A 587 -13.23 3.67 -3.65
CA ASP A 587 -13.71 4.04 -2.32
C ASP A 587 -12.74 3.64 -1.21
N ALA A 588 -11.72 2.81 -1.50
CA ALA A 588 -10.76 2.31 -0.52
C ALA A 588 -10.02 3.45 0.21
N GLY A 589 -9.67 4.52 -0.51
CA GLY A 589 -9.08 5.73 0.07
C GLY A 589 -10.02 6.44 1.03
N SER A 590 -11.30 6.57 0.67
CA SER A 590 -12.34 7.16 1.51
C SER A 590 -12.59 6.34 2.78
N ALA A 591 -12.58 5.00 2.67
CA ALA A 591 -12.77 4.12 3.82
C ALA A 591 -11.64 4.23 4.86
N GLY A 592 -10.39 4.38 4.41
CA GLY A 592 -9.24 4.68 5.27
C GLY A 592 -9.32 6.07 5.88
N ALA A 593 -9.71 7.08 5.09
CA ALA A 593 -9.88 8.45 5.59
C ALA A 593 -10.92 8.53 6.71
N VAL A 594 -12.07 7.86 6.56
CA VAL A 594 -13.09 7.78 7.61
C VAL A 594 -12.55 7.15 8.89
N LEU A 595 -11.75 6.08 8.79
CA LEU A 595 -11.11 5.45 9.95
C LEU A 595 -10.21 6.45 10.71
N THR A 596 -9.38 7.19 9.99
CA THR A 596 -8.48 8.20 10.58
C THR A 596 -9.26 9.39 11.14
N THR A 597 -10.32 9.84 10.46
CA THR A 597 -11.20 10.90 10.98
C THR A 597 -11.86 10.44 12.29
N ALA A 598 -12.40 9.22 12.35
CA ALA A 598 -12.99 8.68 13.57
C ALA A 598 -11.97 8.61 14.73
N GLN A 599 -10.74 8.18 14.43
CA GLN A 599 -9.62 8.15 15.37
C GLN A 599 -9.35 9.55 15.97
N GLN A 600 -9.22 10.56 15.12
CA GLN A 600 -8.81 11.90 15.54
C GLN A 600 -9.95 12.70 16.19
N VAL A 601 -11.18 12.57 15.69
CA VAL A 601 -12.37 13.19 16.31
C VAL A 601 -12.56 12.67 17.73
N ALA A 602 -12.41 11.37 17.95
CA ALA A 602 -12.58 10.80 19.29
C ALA A 602 -11.49 11.25 20.26
N SER A 603 -10.24 11.35 19.80
CA SER A 603 -9.12 11.91 20.58
C SER A 603 -9.39 13.37 20.96
N LEU A 604 -9.82 14.20 19.98
CA LEU A 604 -10.17 15.61 20.18
C LEU A 604 -11.29 15.80 21.20
N LEU A 605 -12.40 15.08 21.04
CA LEU A 605 -13.54 15.19 21.96
C LEU A 605 -13.21 14.71 23.38
N THR A 606 -12.29 13.74 23.50
CA THR A 606 -11.85 13.28 24.81
C THR A 606 -11.00 14.33 25.52
N MET A 607 -10.08 14.98 24.80
CA MET A 607 -9.31 16.08 25.38
C MET A 607 -10.16 17.29 25.73
N ALA A 608 -11.19 17.58 24.95
CA ALA A 608 -12.15 18.63 25.26
C ALA A 608 -12.97 18.35 26.53
N LEU A 609 -13.28 17.06 26.78
CA LEU A 609 -14.13 16.61 27.89
C LEU A 609 -13.38 16.51 29.23
N LEU A 610 -12.10 16.13 29.19
CA LEU A 610 -11.23 15.99 30.36
C LEU A 610 -10.75 17.35 30.84
#